data_AF-A0A969NCH4-F1
#
_entry.id   AF-A0A969NCH4-F1
#
_cell.length_a   1.000
_cell.length_b   1.000
_cell.length_c   1.000
_cell.angle_alpha   90.00
_cell.angle_beta   90.00
_cell.angle_gamma   90.00
#
_symmetry.space_group_name_H-M   'P 1'
#
loop_
_entity.id
_entity.type
_entity.pdbx_description
1 polymer ?
#
loop_
_entity_poly.entity_id
_entity_poly.type
_entity_poly.pdbx_seq_one_letter_code
_entity_poly.pdbx_strand_id
1 'polypeptide(L)'
;MPAQIITTDDLWEFKIELLEELKRLLKENRGQTSKKWLKSPEVRKLLNISPGTLQNLRINGTLPYTKIGGALYYDYEDIQKIFLANKKQNVLP
;
A
#
# COMPACT_ATOMS: atom_id res chain seq x y z
N MET A 1 -37.68 12.04 -32.12
CA MET A 1 -36.96 10.92 -31.47
C MET A 1 -37.87 10.39 -30.37
N PRO A 2 -38.16 9.08 -30.31
CA PRO A 2 -38.97 8.54 -29.21
C PRO A 2 -38.22 8.78 -27.90
N ALA A 3 -38.88 9.44 -26.94
CA ALA A 3 -38.34 9.61 -25.60
C ALA A 3 -38.50 8.28 -24.85
N GLN A 4 -37.39 7.74 -24.36
CA GLN A 4 -37.40 6.53 -23.54
C GLN A 4 -37.79 6.93 -22.10
N ILE A 5 -38.85 6.33 -21.59
CA ILE A 5 -39.33 6.60 -20.22
C ILE A 5 -38.53 5.71 -19.28
N ILE A 6 -37.74 6.35 -18.40
CA ILE A 6 -36.99 5.69 -17.34
C ILE A 6 -37.87 5.64 -16.09
N THR A 7 -37.93 4.48 -15.45
CA THR A 7 -38.63 4.24 -14.19
C THR A 7 -37.71 4.46 -13.00
N THR A 8 -38.29 4.58 -11.80
CA THR A 8 -37.52 4.62 -10.56
C THR A 8 -36.80 3.31 -10.25
N ASP A 9 -37.29 2.19 -10.78
CA ASP A 9 -36.66 0.87 -10.60
C ASP A 9 -35.37 0.78 -11.42
N ASP A 10 -35.35 1.32 -12.65
CA ASP A 10 -34.14 1.39 -13.49
C ASP A 10 -33.02 2.19 -12.79
N LEU A 11 -33.36 3.27 -12.08
CA LEU A 11 -32.40 4.05 -11.30
C LEU A 11 -31.88 3.29 -10.08
N TRP A 12 -32.72 2.44 -9.47
CA TRP A 12 -32.33 1.60 -8.35
C TRP A 12 -31.39 0.48 -8.78
N GLU A 13 -31.69 -0.17 -9.90
CA GLU A 13 -30.83 -1.19 -10.51
C GLU A 13 -29.46 -0.59 -10.87
N PHE A 14 -29.46 0.56 -11.56
CA PHE A 14 -28.23 1.28 -11.88
C PHE A 14 -27.42 1.65 -10.63
N LYS A 15 -28.07 2.12 -9.55
CA LYS A 15 -27.39 2.44 -8.29
C LYS A 15 -26.72 1.21 -7.67
N ILE A 16 -27.40 0.06 -7.70
CA ILE A 16 -26.86 -1.20 -7.15
C ILE A 16 -25.65 -1.64 -7.96
N GLU A 17 -25.77 -1.70 -9.29
CA GLU A 17 -24.68 -2.07 -10.20
C GLU A 17 -23.46 -1.15 -10.02
N LEU A 18 -23.68 0.16 -9.95
CA LEU A 18 -22.61 1.14 -9.76
C LEU A 18 -21.90 0.93 -8.41
N LEU A 19 -22.66 0.70 -7.33
CA LEU A 19 -22.09 0.45 -6.01
C LEU A 19 -21.32 -0.88 -5.94
N GLU A 20 -21.75 -1.90 -6.67
CA GLU A 20 -21.04 -3.18 -6.75
C GLU A 20 -19.74 -3.06 -7.54
N GLU A 21 -19.77 -2.38 -8.69
CA GLU A 21 -18.58 -2.13 -9.50
C GLU A 21 -17.56 -1.29 -8.71
N LEU A 22 -18.02 -0.26 -8.00
CA LEU A 22 -17.17 0.57 -7.14
C LEU A 22 -16.56 -0.24 -5.98
N LYS A 23 -17.32 -1.14 -5.35
CA LYS A 23 -16.77 -2.07 -4.35
C LYS A 23 -15.73 -3.01 -4.96
N ARG A 24 -15.93 -3.49 -6.20
CA ARG A 24 -14.99 -4.35 -6.91
C ARG A 24 -13.69 -3.61 -7.20
N LEU A 25 -13.77 -2.40 -7.76
CA LEU A 25 -12.61 -1.54 -8.02
C LEU A 25 -11.83 -1.21 -6.75
N LEU A 26 -12.52 -0.92 -5.64
CA LEU A 26 -11.87 -0.69 -4.34
C LEU A 26 -11.21 -1.96 -3.78
N LYS A 27 -11.72 -3.16 -4.05
CA LYS A 27 -11.09 -4.43 -3.65
C LYS A 27 -9.91 -4.81 -4.55
N GLU A 28 -10.00 -4.54 -5.85
CA GLU A 28 -8.91 -4.75 -6.80
C GLU A 28 -7.74 -3.79 -6.52
N ASN A 29 -8.04 -2.52 -6.18
CA ASN A 29 -7.02 -1.58 -5.67
C ASN A 29 -6.48 -1.94 -4.28
N ARG A 30 -7.17 -2.81 -3.52
CA ARG A 30 -6.60 -3.42 -2.29
C ARG A 30 -5.62 -4.56 -2.59
N GLY A 31 -5.18 -4.73 -3.85
CA GLY A 31 -3.96 -5.46 -4.20
C GLY A 31 -2.72 -4.99 -3.43
N GLN A 32 -2.78 -3.84 -2.78
CA GLN A 32 -1.84 -3.38 -1.75
C GLN A 32 -2.55 -3.02 -0.45
N THR A 33 -3.26 -3.96 0.17
CA THR A 33 -3.13 -4.03 1.64
C THR A 33 -1.69 -4.47 1.89
N SER A 34 -0.75 -3.53 1.78
CA SER A 34 0.60 -3.77 2.22
C SER A 34 0.45 -4.27 3.64
N LYS A 35 0.84 -5.53 3.88
CA LYS A 35 0.92 -6.08 5.22
C LYS A 35 1.51 -4.99 6.10
N LYS A 36 0.72 -4.48 7.05
CA LYS A 36 1.16 -3.37 7.89
C LYS A 36 2.50 -3.70 8.53
N TRP A 37 2.68 -4.97 8.90
CA TRP A 37 3.91 -5.50 9.46
C TRP A 37 4.60 -6.44 8.49
N LEU A 38 5.81 -6.09 8.10
CA LEU A 38 6.71 -6.91 7.28
C LEU A 38 7.76 -7.57 8.16
N LYS A 39 8.13 -8.81 7.86
CA LYS A 39 9.27 -9.50 8.49
C LYS A 39 10.57 -9.17 7.74
N SER A 40 11.70 -9.43 8.38
CA SER A 40 13.04 -9.19 7.79
C SER A 40 13.24 -9.78 6.37
N PRO A 41 12.74 -10.98 6.01
CA PRO A 41 12.83 -11.47 4.63
C PRO A 41 12.01 -10.65 3.63
N GLU A 42 10.83 -10.17 4.03
CA GLU A 42 9.94 -9.38 3.17
C GLU A 42 10.55 -8.00 2.93
N VAL A 43 11.08 -7.35 3.96
CA VAL A 43 11.75 -6.04 3.84
C VAL A 43 12.99 -6.13 2.95
N ARG A 44 13.80 -7.19 3.09
CA ARG A 44 14.97 -7.40 2.22
C ARG A 44 14.59 -7.53 0.75
N LYS A 45 13.52 -8.27 0.45
CA LYS A 45 12.99 -8.40 -0.91
C LYS A 45 12.43 -7.08 -1.43
N LEU A 46 11.72 -6.34 -0.59
CA LEU A 46 11.08 -5.08 -0.95
C LEU A 46 12.10 -3.97 -1.26
N LEU A 47 13.15 -3.85 -0.42
CA LEU A 47 14.21 -2.85 -0.60
C LEU A 47 15.36 -3.35 -1.49
N ASN A 48 15.36 -4.63 -1.86
CA ASN A 48 16.46 -5.31 -2.55
C ASN A 48 17.82 -5.13 -1.86
N ILE A 49 17.87 -5.40 -0.55
CA ILE A 49 19.07 -5.20 0.28
C ILE A 49 19.58 -6.48 0.94
N SER A 50 20.87 -6.49 1.26
CA SER A 50 21.51 -7.58 1.99
C SER A 50 21.07 -7.65 3.46
N PRO A 51 21.25 -8.80 4.15
CA PRO A 51 21.01 -8.91 5.59
C PRO A 51 21.82 -7.92 6.43
N GLY A 52 23.09 -7.70 6.06
CA GLY A 52 23.97 -6.75 6.74
C GLY A 52 23.50 -5.30 6.58
N THR A 53 23.00 -4.95 5.40
CA THR A 53 22.41 -3.62 5.15
C THR A 53 21.16 -3.41 6.02
N LEU A 54 20.24 -4.39 6.06
CA LEU A 54 19.05 -4.30 6.92
C LEU A 54 19.44 -4.23 8.40
N GLN A 55 20.49 -4.93 8.82
CA GLN A 55 21.02 -4.84 10.17
C GLN A 55 21.56 -3.43 10.47
N ASN A 56 22.36 -2.85 9.56
CA ASN A 56 22.88 -1.50 9.72
C ASN A 56 21.76 -0.47 9.82
N LEU A 57 20.73 -0.57 8.97
CA LEU A 57 19.54 0.30 9.00
C LEU A 57 18.77 0.24 10.32
N ARG A 58 18.80 -0.89 11.04
CA ARG A 58 18.23 -0.99 12.38
C ARG A 58 19.14 -0.39 13.44
N ILE A 59 20.43 -0.73 13.40
CA ILE A 59 21.40 -0.32 14.43
C ILE A 59 21.59 1.20 14.41
N ASN A 60 21.63 1.80 13.22
CA ASN A 60 21.78 3.24 13.05
C ASN A 60 20.46 4.02 13.23
N GLY A 61 19.35 3.33 13.53
CA GLY A 61 18.03 3.94 13.73
C GLY A 61 17.34 4.47 12.47
N THR A 62 17.86 4.20 11.27
CA THR A 62 17.22 4.66 10.02
C THR A 62 15.88 3.96 9.76
N LEU A 63 15.78 2.69 10.11
CA LEU A 63 14.57 1.88 9.94
C LEU A 63 14.08 1.38 11.32
N PRO A 64 12.97 1.95 11.83
CA PRO A 64 12.33 1.48 13.05
C PRO A 64 11.89 0.02 12.94
N TYR A 65 11.98 -0.72 14.05
CA TYR A 65 11.55 -2.11 14.12
C TYR A 65 10.85 -2.40 15.44
N THR A 66 9.95 -3.39 15.41
CA THR A 66 9.30 -3.94 16.60
C THR A 66 9.73 -5.38 16.81
N LYS A 67 10.16 -5.73 18.02
CA LYS A 67 10.56 -7.10 18.39
C LYS A 67 9.46 -7.75 19.22
N ILE A 68 8.88 -8.85 18.71
CA ILE A 68 7.84 -9.62 19.41
C ILE A 68 8.22 -11.10 19.33
N GLY A 69 8.41 -11.75 20.48
CA GLY A 69 8.74 -13.19 20.55
C GLY A 69 10.03 -13.58 19.80
N GLY A 70 11.03 -12.69 19.76
CA GLY A 70 12.28 -12.92 19.02
C GLY A 70 12.21 -12.62 17.52
N ALA A 71 11.01 -12.44 16.95
CA ALA A 71 10.83 -12.02 15.57
C ALA A 71 10.86 -10.48 15.44
N LEU A 72 11.38 -10.01 14.32
CA LEU A 72 11.51 -8.58 14.00
C LEU A 72 10.52 -8.21 12.91
N TYR A 73 9.73 -7.18 13.20
CA TYR A 73 8.68 -6.62 12.37
C TYR A 73 8.99 -5.17 12.04
N TYR A 74 8.58 -4.73 10.85
CA TYR A 74 8.77 -3.38 10.35
C TYR A 74 7.44 -2.87 9.85
N ASP A 75 7.09 -1.62 10.19
CA ASP A 75 5.90 -0.99 9.65
C ASP A 75 6.15 -0.59 8.18
N TYR A 76 5.22 -0.93 7.31
CA TYR A 76 5.26 -0.50 5.92
C TYR A 76 5.26 1.02 5.78
N GLU A 77 4.51 1.74 6.63
CA GLU A 77 4.45 3.20 6.61
C GLU A 77 5.81 3.83 6.91
N ASP A 78 6.56 3.26 7.84
CA ASP A 78 7.90 3.76 8.17
C ASP A 78 8.89 3.54 7.02
N ILE A 79 8.77 2.42 6.31
CA ILE A 79 9.54 2.17 5.08
C ILE A 79 9.20 3.23 4.02
N GLN A 80 7.92 3.55 3.82
CA GLN A 80 7.50 4.59 2.89
C GLN A 80 8.04 5.98 3.27
N LYS A 81 8.03 6.33 4.56
CA LYS A 81 8.62 7.59 5.04
C LYS A 81 10.10 7.70 4.69
N ILE A 82 10.86 6.60 4.81
CA ILE A 82 12.28 6.57 4.44
C ILE A 82 12.47 6.81 2.94
N PHE A 83 11.64 6.20 2.09
CA PHE A 83 11.66 6.45 0.65
C PHE A 83 11.41 7.93 0.33
N LEU A 84 10.40 8.52 0.96
CA LEU A 84 10.06 9.93 0.76
C LEU A 84 11.19 10.86 1.23
N ALA A 85 11.78 10.57 2.40
CA ALA A 85 12.87 11.36 2.95
C ALA A 85 14.15 11.30 2.09
N ASN A 86 14.42 10.16 1.44
CA ASN A 86 15.58 9.98 0.57
C ASN A 86 15.31 10.35 -0.90
N LYS A 87 14.10 10.79 -1.24
CA LYS A 87 13.73 11.20 -2.60
C LYS A 87 14.41 12.52 -2.95
N LYS A 88 15.51 12.45 -3.70
CA LYS A 88 16.16 13.65 -4.26
C LYS A 88 15.30 14.21 -5.40
N GLN A 89 14.96 15.49 -5.36
CA GLN A 89 14.43 16.19 -6.53
C GLN A 89 15.60 16.45 -7.48
N ASN A 90 15.66 15.71 -8.58
CA ASN A 90 16.44 16.17 -9.73
C ASN A 90 15.69 17.35 -10.32
N VAL A 91 16.03 18.56 -9.88
CA VAL A 91 15.73 19.75 -10.66
C VAL A 91 16.67 19.67 -11.86
N LEU A 92 16.10 19.39 -13.05
CA LEU A 92 16.84 19.53 -14.29
C LEU A 92 17.33 20.98 -14.40
N PRO A 93 18.60 21.21 -14.79
CA PRO A 93 19.12 22.55 -15.03
C PRO A 93 18.37 23.25 -16.17
#